data_AF-A0A3D4MBK9-F1
#
_entry.id   AF-A0A3D4MBK9-F1
#
_cell.length_a   1.000
_cell.length_b   1.000
_cell.length_c   1.000
_cell.angle_alpha   90.00
_cell.angle_beta   90.00
_cell.angle_gamma   90.00
#
_symmetry.space_group_name_H-M   'P 1'
#
loop_
_entity.id
_entity.type
_entity.pdbx_description
1 polymer ?
#
loop_
_entity_poly.entity_id
_entity_poly.type
_entity_poly.pdbx_seq_one_letter_code
_entity_poly.pdbx_strand_id
1 'polypeptide(L)'
;MLGIVLPAQARPISYPGGWTFMTMNDGEQNMFHLNYTFTPALSLGYNAEYWREDKFQVHSLQANNLLKRWNNPGSQANLYLQSGIGAAYSDKAPHDADWQPAAYIGMAADWENR
;
A
#
# COMPACT_ATOMS: atom_id res chain seq x y z
N MET A 1 -3.55 42.98 -12.34
CA MET A 1 -4.45 41.86 -12.00
C MET A 1 -3.56 40.73 -11.46
N LEU A 2 -3.42 40.58 -10.15
CA LEU A 2 -2.63 39.49 -9.56
C LEU A 2 -3.43 38.19 -9.68
N GLY A 3 -2.98 37.27 -10.54
CA GLY A 3 -3.53 35.93 -10.61
C GLY A 3 -3.04 35.11 -9.43
N ILE A 4 -3.96 34.73 -8.53
CA ILE A 4 -3.71 33.72 -7.51
C ILE A 4 -3.52 32.39 -8.24
N VAL A 5 -2.28 31.90 -8.29
CA VAL A 5 -2.00 30.53 -8.72
C VAL A 5 -2.48 29.63 -7.60
N LEU A 6 -3.64 29.00 -7.78
CA LEU A 6 -4.12 27.98 -6.86
C LEU A 6 -3.09 26.84 -6.85
N PRO A 7 -2.67 26.35 -5.67
CA PRO A 7 -1.77 25.21 -5.60
C PRO A 7 -2.38 24.06 -6.40
N ALA A 8 -1.65 23.59 -7.42
CA ALA A 8 -2.06 22.49 -8.26
C ALA A 8 -2.45 21.30 -7.36
N GLN A 9 -3.74 21.02 -7.28
CA GLN A 9 -4.28 19.97 -6.43
C GLN A 9 -3.66 18.66 -6.89
N ALA A 10 -2.74 18.16 -6.07
CA ALA A 10 -1.90 17.06 -6.46
C ALA A 10 -2.78 15.82 -6.69
N ARG A 11 -2.59 15.13 -7.83
CA ARG A 11 -3.35 13.90 -8.15
C ARG A 11 -3.16 12.91 -6.99
N PRO A 12 -4.22 12.57 -6.27
CA PRO A 12 -4.08 11.76 -5.06
C PRO A 12 -3.73 10.31 -5.46
N ILE A 13 -3.12 9.53 -4.56
CA ILE A 13 -2.78 8.10 -4.81
C ILE A 13 -4.02 7.34 -5.33
N SER A 14 -5.16 7.67 -4.73
CA SER A 14 -6.51 7.56 -5.28
C SER A 14 -7.33 8.74 -4.74
N TYR A 15 -8.42 9.14 -5.40
CA TYR A 15 -9.21 10.28 -4.91
C TYR A 15 -9.68 10.06 -3.47
N PRO A 16 -9.65 11.08 -2.58
CA PRO A 16 -10.27 10.96 -1.26
C PRO A 16 -11.69 10.42 -1.40
N GLY A 17 -12.04 9.41 -0.59
CA GLY A 17 -13.28 8.64 -0.71
C GLY A 17 -13.22 7.47 -1.69
N GLY A 18 -12.12 7.30 -2.42
CA GLY A 18 -11.91 6.23 -3.39
C GLY A 18 -11.50 4.92 -2.75
N TRP A 19 -12.01 3.84 -3.32
CA TRP A 19 -11.60 2.47 -3.02
C TRP A 19 -10.70 1.94 -4.14
N THR A 20 -9.59 1.31 -3.76
CA THR A 20 -8.71 0.56 -4.64
C THR A 20 -8.87 -0.92 -4.32
N PHE A 21 -9.11 -1.71 -5.36
CA PHE A 21 -9.19 -3.16 -5.27
C PHE A 21 -8.13 -3.73 -6.20
N MET A 22 -7.24 -4.57 -5.66
CA MET A 22 -6.20 -5.24 -6.42
C MET A 22 -6.14 -6.70 -6.02
N THR A 23 -5.99 -7.58 -7.01
CA THR A 23 -5.67 -8.98 -6.81
C THR A 23 -4.44 -9.34 -7.61
N MET A 24 -3.61 -10.21 -7.06
CA MET A 24 -2.48 -10.81 -7.75
C MET A 24 -2.63 -12.33 -7.66
N ASN A 25 -2.38 -13.02 -8.76
CA ASN A 25 -2.36 -14.47 -8.78
C ASN A 25 -1.26 -14.90 -9.74
N ASP A 26 -0.22 -15.51 -9.18
CA ASP A 26 0.89 -16.07 -9.92
C ASP A 26 1.25 -17.47 -9.37
N GLY A 27 2.35 -18.01 -9.88
CA GLY A 27 2.85 -19.34 -9.49
C GLY A 27 3.36 -19.42 -8.06
N GLU A 28 3.70 -18.30 -7.44
CA GLU A 28 4.29 -18.22 -6.10
C GLU A 28 3.24 -17.88 -5.05
N GLN A 29 2.34 -16.93 -5.35
CA GLN A 29 1.40 -16.38 -4.38
C GLN A 29 0.03 -15.98 -4.96
N ASN A 30 -0.94 -15.83 -4.06
CA ASN A 30 -2.17 -15.10 -4.30
C ASN A 30 -2.23 -13.93 -3.33
N MET A 31 -2.55 -12.74 -3.83
CA MET A 31 -2.75 -11.55 -3.00
C MET A 31 -4.11 -10.93 -3.28
N PHE A 32 -4.70 -10.42 -2.21
CA PHE A 32 -5.86 -9.55 -2.22
C PHE A 32 -5.51 -8.28 -1.46
N HIS A 33 -5.75 -7.14 -2.07
CA HIS A 33 -5.53 -5.83 -1.49
C HIS A 33 -6.77 -4.95 -1.69
N LEU A 34 -7.34 -4.48 -0.58
CA LEU A 34 -8.44 -3.54 -0.57
C LEU A 34 -8.02 -2.31 0.22
N ASN A 35 -8.11 -1.12 -0.36
CA ASN A 35 -7.60 0.09 0.29
C ASN A 35 -8.55 1.26 0.07
N TYR A 36 -8.81 2.01 1.13
CA TYR A 36 -9.64 3.20 1.13
C TYR A 36 -8.77 4.43 1.37
N THR A 37 -8.97 5.45 0.54
CA THR A 37 -8.19 6.69 0.62
C THR A 37 -8.95 7.74 1.42
N PHE A 38 -8.43 8.08 2.61
CA PHE A 38 -9.02 9.11 3.48
C PHE A 38 -8.63 10.50 3.02
N THR A 39 -7.35 10.69 2.71
CA THR A 39 -6.79 11.96 2.23
C THR A 39 -5.81 11.70 1.09
N PRO A 40 -5.41 12.71 0.30
CA PRO A 40 -4.39 12.53 -0.73
C PRO A 40 -3.06 11.95 -0.22
N ALA A 41 -2.82 12.00 1.09
CA ALA A 41 -1.59 11.55 1.73
C ALA A 41 -1.75 10.31 2.61
N LEU A 42 -2.97 9.82 2.86
CA LEU A 42 -3.21 8.67 3.74
C LEU A 42 -4.29 7.76 3.16
N SER A 43 -3.96 6.48 3.05
CA SER A 43 -4.93 5.42 2.83
C SER A 43 -4.74 4.30 3.85
N LEU A 44 -5.84 3.63 4.20
CA LEU A 44 -5.81 2.39 4.99
C LEU A 44 -6.44 1.26 4.20
N GLY A 45 -5.91 0.06 4.35
CA GLY A 45 -6.37 -1.09 3.62
C GLY A 45 -6.22 -2.39 4.38
N TYR A 46 -6.73 -3.44 3.76
CA TYR A 46 -6.59 -4.81 4.16
C TYR A 46 -5.80 -5.55 3.08
N ASN A 47 -4.81 -6.33 3.51
CA ASN A 47 -4.05 -7.25 2.69
C ASN A 47 -4.30 -8.67 3.15
N ALA A 48 -4.50 -9.58 2.20
CA ALA A 48 -4.41 -11.00 2.40
C ALA A 48 -3.46 -11.59 1.36
N GLU A 49 -2.44 -12.27 1.82
CA GLU A 49 -1.43 -12.92 0.98
C GLU A 49 -1.41 -14.41 1.32
N TYR A 50 -1.34 -15.26 0.30
CA TYR A 50 -1.14 -16.70 0.44
C TYR A 50 0.03 -17.13 -0.43
N TRP A 51 1.09 -17.61 0.21
CA TRP A 51 2.33 -18.07 -0.41
C TRP A 51 2.31 -19.59 -0.53
N ARG A 52 2.37 -20.10 -1.76
CA ARG A 52 2.07 -21.50 -2.09
C ARG A 52 3.17 -22.46 -1.65
N GLU A 53 4.43 -22.12 -1.90
CA GLU A 53 5.58 -23.00 -1.60
C GLU A 53 5.83 -23.15 -0.10
N ASP A 54 5.68 -22.05 0.62
CA ASP A 54 5.91 -22.00 2.06
C ASP A 54 4.65 -22.31 2.87
N LYS A 55 3.49 -22.44 2.21
CA LYS A 55 2.20 -22.71 2.85
C LYS A 55 2.00 -21.76 4.04
N PHE A 56 2.15 -20.48 3.79
CA PHE A 56 1.83 -19.47 4.78
C PHE A 56 0.91 -18.42 4.19
N GLN A 57 0.12 -17.83 5.06
CA GLN A 57 -0.74 -16.71 4.75
C GLN A 57 -0.49 -15.57 5.71
N VAL A 58 -0.62 -14.35 5.21
CA VAL A 58 -0.53 -13.14 6.01
C VAL A 58 -1.80 -12.34 5.78
N HIS A 59 -2.43 -11.92 6.87
CA HIS A 59 -3.56 -11.00 6.84
C HIS A 59 -3.21 -9.78 7.66
N SER A 60 -3.22 -8.60 7.04
CA SER A 60 -2.81 -7.36 7.70
C SER A 60 -3.72 -6.18 7.38
N LEU A 61 -3.86 -5.30 8.36
CA LEU A 61 -4.29 -3.93 8.13
C LEU A 61 -3.05 -3.11 7.76
N GLN A 62 -3.12 -2.39 6.65
CA GLN A 62 -2.03 -1.59 6.10
C GLN A 62 -2.40 -0.11 6.12
N ALA A 63 -1.43 0.73 6.43
CA ALA A 63 -1.47 2.17 6.24
C ALA A 63 -0.42 2.57 5.20
N ASN A 64 -0.82 3.38 4.22
CA ASN A 64 0.08 3.98 3.24
C ASN A 64 0.05 5.49 3.40
N ASN A 65 1.22 6.09 3.63
CA ASN A 65 1.41 7.50 3.89
C ASN A 65 2.32 8.14 2.84
N LEU A 66 1.87 9.20 2.18
CA LEU A 66 2.74 10.04 1.34
C LEU A 66 3.60 10.92 2.25
N LEU A 67 4.88 10.61 2.36
CA LEU A 67 5.84 11.39 3.14
C LEU A 67 6.20 12.69 2.43
N LYS A 68 6.47 12.59 1.13
CA LYS A 68 6.92 13.72 0.32
C LYS A 68 6.51 13.59 -1.13
N ARG A 69 6.12 14.72 -1.71
CA ARG A 69 5.88 14.89 -3.13
C ARG A 69 6.71 16.05 -3.66
N TRP A 70 7.43 15.80 -4.75
CA TRP A 70 8.14 16.81 -5.53
C TRP A 70 7.39 17.02 -6.84
N ASN A 71 7.09 18.28 -7.16
CA ASN A 71 6.44 18.67 -8.41
C ASN A 71 7.39 19.58 -9.17
N ASN A 72 7.97 19.09 -10.26
CA ASN A 72 8.82 19.87 -11.15
C ASN A 72 8.08 20.17 -12.46
N PRO A 73 8.53 21.15 -13.25
CA PRO A 73 8.06 21.30 -14.63
C PRO A 73 8.33 20.01 -15.42
N GLY A 74 7.27 19.32 -15.85
CA GLY A 74 7.36 18.08 -16.63
C GLY A 74 7.67 16.81 -15.85
N SER A 75 7.73 16.83 -14.51
CA SER A 75 7.88 15.59 -13.73
C SER A 75 7.26 15.66 -12.33
N GLN A 76 6.93 14.50 -11.76
CA GLN A 76 6.56 14.33 -10.36
C GLN A 76 7.34 13.16 -9.75
N ALA A 77 7.73 13.31 -8.48
CA ALA A 77 8.22 12.20 -7.67
C ALA A 77 7.44 12.11 -6.35
N ASN A 78 7.22 10.89 -5.87
CA ASN A 78 6.57 10.63 -4.58
C ASN A 78 7.40 9.66 -3.74
N LEU A 79 7.39 9.89 -2.43
CA LEU A 79 7.95 9.00 -1.44
C LEU A 79 6.86 8.60 -0.44
N TYR A 80 6.67 7.31 -0.26
CA TYR A 80 5.68 6.72 0.61
C TYR A 80 6.31 5.92 1.74
N LEU A 81 5.64 5.93 2.88
CA LEU A 81 5.82 5.01 3.98
C LEU A 81 4.63 4.06 4.01
N GLN A 82 4.92 2.77 4.04
CA GLN A 82 3.92 1.71 4.14
C GLN A 82 4.17 0.98 5.45
N SER A 83 3.12 0.73 6.21
CA SER A 83 3.22 -0.03 7.46
C SER A 83 2.01 -0.92 7.60
N GLY A 84 2.18 -2.10 8.19
CA GLY A 84 1.04 -2.95 8.48
C GLY A 84 1.23 -3.77 9.73
N ILE A 85 0.10 -4.14 10.31
CA ILE A 85 0.00 -5.03 11.47
C ILE A 85 -1.05 -6.09 11.19
N GLY A 86 -0.84 -7.29 11.69
CA GLY A 86 -1.71 -8.40 11.39
C GLY A 86 -1.24 -9.69 12.01
N ALA A 87 -1.59 -10.79 11.35
CA ALA A 87 -1.19 -12.12 11.76
C ALA A 87 -0.78 -12.95 10.54
N ALA A 88 0.21 -13.81 10.76
CA ALA A 88 0.64 -14.83 9.82
C ALA A 88 0.23 -16.20 10.34
N TYR A 89 -0.11 -17.11 9.42
CA TYR A 89 -0.43 -18.49 9.73
C TYR A 89 0.35 -19.39 8.78
N SER A 90 0.93 -20.47 9.30
CA SER A 90 1.59 -21.48 8.47
C SER A 90 1.36 -22.87 9.03
N ASP A 91 1.09 -23.79 8.12
CA ASP A 91 0.90 -25.22 8.33
C ASP A 91 2.16 -26.04 7.92
N LYS A 92 3.28 -25.36 7.64
CA LYS A 92 4.58 -25.97 7.34
C LYS A 92 5.38 -26.18 8.63
N ALA A 93 5.86 -27.39 8.86
CA ALA A 93 6.73 -27.69 10.01
C ALA A 93 7.96 -26.75 10.02
N PRO A 94 8.35 -26.19 11.18
CA PRO A 94 7.95 -26.56 12.54
C PRO A 94 6.77 -25.75 13.11
N HIS A 95 5.99 -25.05 12.28
CA HIS A 95 4.87 -24.26 12.76
C HIS A 95 3.66 -25.15 13.07
N ASP A 96 3.12 -25.04 14.29
CA ASP A 96 2.01 -25.86 14.80
C ASP A 96 0.63 -25.39 14.32
N ALA A 97 0.53 -24.90 13.07
CA ALA A 97 -0.72 -24.38 12.52
C ALA A 97 -1.34 -23.28 13.41
N ASP A 98 -0.50 -22.37 13.90
CA ASP A 98 -0.89 -21.28 14.80
C ASP A 98 -0.77 -19.91 14.14
N TRP A 99 -1.65 -19.00 14.54
CA TRP A 99 -1.57 -17.59 14.18
C TRP A 99 -0.50 -16.90 15.02
N GLN A 100 0.46 -16.26 14.34
CA GLN A 100 1.51 -15.48 14.97
C GLN A 100 1.34 -14.00 14.61
N PRO A 101 1.53 -13.07 15.57
CA PRO A 101 1.53 -11.64 15.26
C PRO A 101 2.56 -11.30 14.17
N ALA A 102 2.16 -10.47 13.21
CA ALA A 102 3.01 -10.01 12.12
C ALA A 102 2.93 -8.48 12.00
N ALA A 103 4.05 -7.85 11.66
CA ALA A 103 4.10 -6.44 11.38
C ALA A 103 5.19 -6.14 10.35
N TYR A 104 5.01 -5.08 9.57
CA TYR A 104 6.02 -4.60 8.63
C TYR A 104 6.02 -3.09 8.53
N ILE A 105 7.17 -2.58 8.08
CA ILE A 105 7.36 -1.20 7.65
C ILE A 105 8.18 -1.24 6.36
N GLY A 106 7.77 -0.44 5.37
CA GLY A 106 8.36 -0.39 4.04
C GLY A 106 8.31 1.02 3.49
N MET A 107 9.12 1.28 2.47
CA MET A 107 9.13 2.54 1.76
C MET A 107 9.01 2.28 0.28
N ALA A 108 8.25 3.12 -0.41
CA ALA A 108 8.10 3.07 -1.86
C ALA A 108 8.38 4.46 -2.43
N ALA A 109 9.00 4.52 -3.61
CA ALA A 109 9.18 5.75 -4.34
C ALA A 109 8.69 5.57 -5.77
N ASP A 110 7.98 6.57 -6.29
CA ASP A 110 7.59 6.64 -7.69
C ASP A 110 8.15 7.93 -8.32
N TRP A 111 8.41 7.87 -9.62
CA TRP A 111 8.76 9.03 -10.44
C TRP A 111 8.10 8.89 -11.80
N GLU A 112 7.45 9.96 -12.26
CA GLU A 112 6.77 10.03 -13.55
C GLU A 112 7.11 11.34 -14.28
N ASN A 113 7.18 11.27 -15.62
CA ASN A 113 7.14 12.45 -16.47
C ASN A 113 5.69 12.95 -16.62
N ARG A 114 5.51 14.25 -16.84
CA ARG A 114 4.20 14.93 -16.93
C ARG A 114 4.03 15.77 -18.18
#